data_AF-A0A7S2LYR6-F1
#
_entry.id   AF-A0A7S2LYR6-F1
#
_cell.length_a   1.000
_cell.length_b   1.000
_cell.length_c   1.000
_cell.angle_alpha   90.00
_cell.angle_beta   90.00
_cell.angle_gamma   90.00
#
_symmetry.space_group_name_H-M   'P 1'
#
loop_
_entity.id
_entity.type
_entity.pdbx_description
1 polymer ?
#
loop_
_entity_poly.entity_id
_entity_poly.type
_entity_poly.pdbx_seq_one_letter_code
_entity_poly.pdbx_strand_id
1 'polypeptide(L)'
;VRCQAPRFTGASTAAACPADNVDPRREPTLIAVPECDMSCPPVNAQEGYAWIGESWRCADGWTGTVGQRCTIDEACEVQRAVMFGCQQVLQCLPLQVSEDMRCRVDVSSCAAVDSGAECEVRCRAPYVGAPTGAACASLNVDASTSLTVLAMPMCYCPDPVVVPVGYERIAGGWRCAPGWIGAVVKRCE
;
A
#
# COMPACT_ATOMS: atom_id res chain seq x y z
N VAL A 1 -6.45 -12.09 47.74
CA VAL A 1 -6.20 -11.03 46.73
C VAL A 1 -7.04 -11.34 45.50
N ARG A 2 -7.80 -10.37 45.00
CA ARG A 2 -8.78 -10.57 43.91
C ARG A 2 -8.65 -9.46 42.86
N CYS A 3 -9.10 -9.73 41.65
CA CYS A 3 -9.19 -8.72 40.60
C CYS A 3 -10.14 -7.60 41.00
N GLN A 4 -9.83 -6.37 40.55
CA GLN A 4 -10.64 -5.19 40.82
C GLN A 4 -11.86 -5.19 39.88
N ALA A 5 -12.98 -5.69 40.39
CA ALA A 5 -14.27 -5.65 39.70
C ALA A 5 -14.77 -4.20 39.53
N PRO A 6 -15.55 -3.89 38.48
CA PRO A 6 -16.09 -4.82 37.48
C PRO A 6 -15.18 -5.03 36.25
N ARG A 7 -14.08 -4.28 36.13
CA ARG A 7 -13.30 -4.19 34.89
C ARG A 7 -12.29 -5.31 34.69
N PHE A 8 -11.80 -5.86 35.79
CA PHE A 8 -10.91 -7.01 35.80
C PHE A 8 -11.63 -8.23 36.32
N THR A 9 -11.61 -9.30 35.55
CA THR A 9 -12.17 -10.60 35.89
C THR A 9 -11.06 -11.64 35.93
N GLY A 10 -11.12 -12.57 36.88
CA GLY A 10 -10.06 -13.56 37.01
C GLY A 10 -10.15 -14.33 38.31
N ALA A 11 -9.29 -15.33 38.45
CA ALA A 11 -9.23 -16.14 39.64
C ALA A 11 -8.61 -15.33 40.80
N SER A 12 -9.22 -15.42 41.99
CA SER A 12 -8.61 -14.89 43.20
C SER A 12 -7.48 -15.79 43.67
N THR A 13 -6.44 -15.19 44.23
CA THR A 13 -5.32 -15.86 44.89
C THR A 13 -5.29 -15.51 46.38
N ALA A 14 -4.42 -16.16 47.15
CA ALA A 14 -4.21 -15.87 48.56
C ALA A 14 -2.86 -15.20 48.80
N ALA A 15 -2.79 -14.48 49.92
CA ALA A 15 -1.54 -14.03 50.51
C ALA A 15 -1.48 -14.59 51.93
N ALA A 16 -0.28 -14.97 52.38
CA ALA A 16 -0.08 -15.59 53.67
C ALA A 16 1.07 -14.91 54.42
N CYS A 17 0.92 -14.78 55.73
CA CYS A 17 2.04 -14.43 56.60
C CYS A 17 2.83 -15.70 56.96
N PRO A 18 4.16 -15.59 57.17
CA PRO A 18 4.93 -16.66 57.79
C PRO A 18 4.34 -17.05 59.16
N ALA A 19 4.33 -18.35 59.47
CA ALA A 19 3.73 -18.87 60.70
C ALA A 19 4.49 -18.43 61.98
N ASP A 20 5.75 -18.06 61.83
CA ASP A 20 6.67 -17.58 62.86
C ASP A 20 6.77 -16.05 62.92
N ASN A 21 5.90 -15.33 62.21
CA ASN A 21 5.98 -13.88 62.17
C ASN A 21 5.63 -13.23 63.51
N VAL A 22 6.61 -12.57 64.13
CA VAL A 22 6.46 -11.73 65.33
C VAL A 22 6.56 -10.23 65.03
N ASP A 23 6.82 -9.84 63.78
CA ASP A 23 6.89 -8.45 63.37
C ASP A 23 5.49 -7.93 62.96
N PRO A 24 4.91 -6.97 63.70
CA PRO A 24 3.59 -6.42 63.39
C PRO A 24 3.57 -5.60 62.10
N ARG A 25 4.73 -5.24 61.53
CA ARG A 25 4.84 -4.54 60.25
C ARG A 25 5.10 -5.48 59.07
N ARG A 26 5.19 -6.79 59.31
CA ARG A 26 5.42 -7.75 58.23
C ARG A 26 4.23 -7.79 57.29
N GLU A 27 4.51 -7.50 56.02
CA GLU A 27 3.51 -7.64 54.96
C GLU A 27 3.30 -9.11 54.59
N PRO A 28 2.06 -9.53 54.28
CA PRO A 28 1.76 -10.87 53.78
C PRO A 28 2.43 -11.12 52.43
N THR A 29 3.00 -12.30 52.23
CA THR A 29 3.56 -12.70 50.94
C THR A 29 2.43 -13.23 50.05
N LEU A 30 2.34 -12.74 48.81
CA LEU A 30 1.47 -13.31 47.79
C LEU A 30 1.89 -14.76 47.48
N ILE A 31 0.95 -15.70 47.53
CA ILE A 31 1.21 -17.10 47.15
C ILE A 31 1.37 -17.21 45.62
N ALA A 32 0.56 -16.46 44.88
CA ALA A 32 0.67 -16.27 43.44
C ALA A 32 0.07 -14.91 43.07
N VAL A 33 0.46 -14.33 41.93
CA VAL A 33 -0.19 -13.15 41.35
C VAL A 33 -1.52 -13.59 40.73
N PRO A 34 -2.65 -12.90 40.95
CA PRO A 34 -3.90 -13.27 40.31
C PRO A 34 -3.83 -12.95 38.80
N GLU A 35 -4.24 -13.90 37.97
CA GLU A 35 -4.43 -13.66 36.53
C GLU A 35 -5.74 -12.90 36.33
N CYS A 36 -5.62 -11.62 35.98
CA CYS A 36 -6.75 -10.72 35.80
C CYS A 36 -6.84 -10.28 34.33
N ASP A 37 -7.92 -10.70 33.68
CA ASP A 37 -8.27 -10.27 32.34
C ASP A 37 -9.09 -8.98 32.40
N MET A 38 -8.71 -8.01 31.58
CA MET A 38 -9.41 -6.74 31.48
C MET A 38 -10.46 -6.80 30.37
N SER A 39 -11.70 -6.44 30.70
CA SER A 39 -12.74 -6.22 29.69
C SER A 39 -12.73 -4.76 29.21
N CYS A 40 -12.53 -4.59 27.91
CA CYS A 40 -12.59 -3.28 27.27
C CYS A 40 -14.04 -2.78 27.12
N PRO A 41 -14.31 -1.47 27.32
CA PRO A 41 -15.61 -0.90 26.97
C PRO A 41 -15.86 -1.02 25.46
N PRO A 42 -17.14 -1.00 25.03
CA PRO A 42 -17.49 -0.96 23.62
C PRO A 42 -16.83 0.24 22.92
N VAL A 43 -16.26 0.00 21.73
CA VAL A 43 -15.76 1.06 20.85
C VAL A 43 -16.89 1.55 19.94
N ASN A 44 -16.96 2.87 19.78
CA ASN A 44 -17.73 3.47 18.70
C ASN A 44 -16.98 3.28 17.36
N ALA A 45 -17.72 3.38 16.25
CA ALA A 45 -17.13 3.34 14.92
C ALA A 45 -16.03 4.43 14.77
N GLN A 46 -14.91 4.03 14.19
CA GLN A 46 -13.75 4.89 13.92
C GLN A 46 -13.44 4.78 12.44
N GLU A 47 -12.86 5.83 11.86
CA GLU A 47 -12.43 5.82 10.47
C GLU A 47 -11.47 4.65 10.21
N GLY A 48 -11.69 3.95 9.09
CA GLY A 48 -10.91 2.76 8.72
C GLY A 48 -11.41 1.45 9.31
N TYR A 49 -12.48 1.46 10.11
CA TYR A 49 -13.04 0.26 10.74
C TYR A 49 -14.55 0.18 10.51
N ALA A 50 -15.04 -1.03 10.24
CA ALA A 50 -16.45 -1.32 10.03
C ALA A 50 -16.87 -2.56 10.81
N TRP A 51 -18.09 -2.55 11.34
CA TRP A 51 -18.70 -3.72 11.97
C TRP A 51 -19.40 -4.55 10.88
N ILE A 52 -18.83 -5.70 10.51
CA ILE A 52 -19.29 -6.55 9.40
C ILE A 52 -19.45 -7.98 9.90
N GLY A 53 -20.68 -8.52 9.80
CA GLY A 53 -20.97 -9.92 10.15
C GLY A 53 -20.54 -10.27 11.58
N GLU A 54 -20.90 -9.43 12.56
CA GLU A 54 -20.62 -9.61 14.00
C GLU A 54 -19.16 -9.41 14.44
N SER A 55 -18.30 -8.89 13.57
CA SER A 55 -16.90 -8.61 13.92
C SER A 55 -16.42 -7.27 13.37
N TRP A 56 -15.49 -6.63 14.07
CA TRP A 56 -14.77 -5.49 13.51
C TRP A 56 -13.83 -5.95 12.40
N ARG A 57 -13.87 -5.25 11.27
CA ARG A 57 -13.00 -5.44 10.12
C ARG A 57 -12.49 -4.09 9.63
N CYS A 58 -11.44 -4.11 8.81
CA CYS A 58 -11.06 -2.90 8.08
C CYS A 58 -12.20 -2.48 7.15
N ALA A 59 -12.47 -1.18 7.12
CA ALA A 59 -13.47 -0.61 6.22
C ALA A 59 -13.01 -0.70 4.75
N ASP A 60 -13.91 -0.41 3.81
CA ASP A 60 -13.57 -0.36 2.38
C ASP A 60 -12.46 0.66 2.13
N GLY A 61 -11.44 0.27 1.36
CA GLY A 61 -10.22 1.07 1.14
C GLY A 61 -9.20 0.99 2.28
N TRP A 62 -9.37 0.08 3.25
CA TRP A 62 -8.42 -0.18 4.33
C TRP A 62 -8.06 -1.66 4.39
N THR A 63 -6.86 -1.97 4.89
CA THR A 63 -6.34 -3.34 5.01
C THR A 63 -5.61 -3.55 6.33
N GLY A 64 -5.38 -4.82 6.69
CA GLY A 64 -4.66 -5.22 7.89
C GLY A 64 -5.50 -6.09 8.83
N THR A 65 -5.02 -6.21 10.07
CA THR A 65 -5.65 -7.03 11.11
C THR A 65 -6.18 -6.12 12.20
N VAL A 66 -7.49 -6.15 12.43
CA VAL A 66 -8.10 -5.35 13.49
C VAL A 66 -7.65 -5.84 14.86
N GLY A 67 -7.17 -4.90 15.68
CA GLY A 67 -6.95 -5.09 17.10
C GLY A 67 -7.68 -4.03 17.93
N GLN A 68 -7.98 -4.36 19.19
CA GLN A 68 -8.53 -3.44 20.17
C GLN A 68 -7.58 -3.40 21.37
N ARG A 69 -7.29 -2.20 21.87
CA ARG A 69 -6.57 -2.00 23.13
C ARG A 69 -7.27 -0.95 23.97
N CYS A 70 -7.10 -1.03 25.27
CA CYS A 70 -7.62 -0.05 26.21
C CYS A 70 -6.51 0.48 27.09
N THR A 71 -6.60 1.78 27.42
CA THR A 71 -5.68 2.42 28.37
C THR A 71 -6.38 2.61 29.70
N ILE A 72 -5.64 2.37 30.77
CA ILE A 72 -6.05 2.55 32.16
C ILE A 72 -5.30 3.76 32.71
N ASP A 73 -5.97 4.56 33.54
CA ASP A 73 -5.33 5.68 34.23
C ASP A 73 -4.72 5.28 35.59
N GLU A 74 -4.17 6.27 36.31
CA GLU A 74 -3.61 6.09 37.65
C GLU A 74 -4.65 5.68 38.70
N ALA A 75 -5.95 5.87 38.42
CA ALA A 75 -7.06 5.42 39.24
C ALA A 75 -7.55 4.01 38.86
N CYS A 76 -6.85 3.32 37.96
CA CYS A 76 -7.22 2.03 37.39
C CYS A 76 -8.58 2.05 36.66
N GLU A 77 -9.02 3.22 36.18
CA GLU A 77 -10.22 3.37 35.38
C GLU A 77 -9.89 3.28 33.89
N VAL A 78 -10.72 2.55 33.14
CA VAL A 78 -10.55 2.42 31.69
C VAL A 78 -10.99 3.71 31.02
N GLN A 79 -10.02 4.48 30.53
CA GLN A 79 -10.25 5.79 29.94
C GLN A 79 -10.89 5.67 28.54
N ARG A 80 -10.34 4.79 27.71
CA ARG A 80 -10.75 4.68 26.30
C ARG A 80 -10.32 3.36 25.70
N ALA A 81 -11.21 2.78 24.89
CA ALA A 81 -10.85 1.73 23.95
C ALA A 81 -10.50 2.34 22.58
N VAL A 82 -9.40 1.91 22.00
CA VAL A 82 -8.95 2.34 20.66
C VAL A 82 -8.76 1.13 19.76
N MET A 83 -9.20 1.26 18.51
CA MET A 83 -8.90 0.26 17.50
C MET A 83 -7.55 0.57 16.86
N PHE A 84 -6.86 -0.47 16.41
CA PHE A 84 -5.58 -0.36 15.72
C PHE A 84 -5.46 -1.45 14.65
N GLY A 85 -4.46 -1.32 13.77
CA GLY A 85 -4.09 -2.36 12.81
C GLY A 85 -4.72 -2.26 11.41
N CYS A 86 -5.70 -1.39 11.18
CA CYS A 86 -6.15 -1.06 9.83
C CYS A 86 -5.34 0.13 9.29
N GLN A 87 -4.89 0.01 8.05
CA GLN A 87 -4.16 1.05 7.32
C GLN A 87 -4.88 1.33 6.00
N GLN A 88 -4.93 2.59 5.61
CA GLN A 88 -5.54 2.98 4.36
C GLN A 88 -4.75 2.38 3.20
N VAL A 89 -5.46 1.78 2.25
CA VAL A 89 -4.89 1.32 0.99
C VAL A 89 -4.75 2.53 0.06
N LEU A 90 -3.55 2.70 -0.49
CA LEU A 90 -3.13 3.87 -1.23
C LEU A 90 -2.78 3.51 -2.69
N GLN A 91 -2.98 4.49 -3.56
CA GLN A 91 -2.52 4.42 -4.95
C GLN A 91 -0.99 4.43 -5.01
N CYS A 92 -0.42 3.89 -6.08
CA CYS A 92 1.01 4.01 -6.35
C CYS A 92 1.36 5.39 -6.92
N LEU A 93 2.62 5.80 -6.76
CA LEU A 93 3.15 6.99 -7.39
C LEU A 93 3.07 6.90 -8.93
N PRO A 94 2.91 8.04 -9.62
CA PRO A 94 2.89 8.09 -11.08
C PRO A 94 4.14 7.44 -11.70
N LEU A 95 3.97 6.71 -12.80
CA LEU A 95 5.10 6.08 -13.48
C LEU A 95 6.09 7.14 -13.98
N GLN A 96 7.32 7.09 -13.48
CA GLN A 96 8.40 7.96 -13.92
C GLN A 96 9.13 7.35 -15.11
N VAL A 97 9.32 8.13 -16.17
CA VAL A 97 10.10 7.76 -17.36
C VAL A 97 11.20 8.78 -17.63
N SER A 98 12.29 8.32 -18.25
CA SER A 98 13.38 9.21 -18.67
C SER A 98 12.89 10.27 -19.67
N GLU A 99 13.62 11.38 -19.78
CA GLU A 99 13.28 12.46 -20.72
C GLU A 99 13.19 11.96 -22.16
N ASP A 100 14.12 11.09 -22.58
CA ASP A 100 14.11 10.48 -23.92
C ASP A 100 12.85 9.64 -24.18
N MET A 101 12.34 8.96 -23.16
CA MET A 101 11.15 8.13 -23.27
C MET A 101 9.86 8.97 -23.27
N ARG A 102 9.82 10.13 -22.61
CA ARG A 102 8.61 10.99 -22.59
C ARG A 102 8.11 11.39 -23.98
N CYS A 103 9.02 11.49 -24.94
CA CYS A 103 8.65 11.80 -26.33
C CYS A 103 8.17 10.56 -27.11
N ARG A 104 8.49 9.34 -26.65
CA ARG A 104 8.19 8.08 -27.36
C ARG A 104 7.01 7.32 -26.78
N VAL A 105 6.78 7.43 -25.48
CA VAL A 105 5.73 6.68 -24.78
C VAL A 105 4.69 7.60 -24.15
N ASP A 106 3.45 7.11 -24.11
CA ASP A 106 2.35 7.69 -23.39
C ASP A 106 2.09 6.86 -22.14
N VAL A 107 2.35 7.48 -20.99
CA VAL A 107 2.13 6.92 -19.65
C VAL A 107 0.99 7.64 -18.92
N SER A 108 0.13 8.38 -19.64
CA SER A 108 -0.95 9.16 -19.02
C SER A 108 -1.92 8.30 -18.20
N SER A 109 -2.14 7.05 -18.59
CA SER A 109 -2.95 6.09 -17.83
C SER A 109 -2.30 5.66 -16.49
N CYS A 110 -1.00 5.90 -16.32
CA CYS A 110 -0.20 5.55 -15.15
C CYS A 110 0.03 6.74 -14.20
N ALA A 111 -0.81 7.78 -14.28
CA ALA A 111 -0.71 8.95 -13.41
C ALA A 111 -1.23 8.70 -11.99
N ALA A 112 -2.24 7.85 -11.85
CA ALA A 112 -2.85 7.46 -10.59
C ALA A 112 -3.40 6.04 -10.74
N VAL A 113 -2.78 5.06 -10.10
CA VAL A 113 -3.13 3.65 -10.24
C VAL A 113 -3.49 3.10 -8.88
N ASP A 114 -4.74 2.64 -8.77
CA ASP A 114 -5.25 2.02 -7.56
C ASP A 114 -4.45 0.78 -7.17
N SER A 115 -4.43 0.50 -5.88
CA SER A 115 -3.76 -0.69 -5.35
C SER A 115 -4.32 -1.94 -6.03
N GLY A 116 -3.43 -2.76 -6.61
CA GLY A 116 -3.78 -3.98 -7.32
C GLY A 116 -4.24 -3.79 -8.76
N ALA A 117 -4.38 -2.53 -9.19
CA ALA A 117 -4.68 -2.21 -10.57
C ALA A 117 -3.40 -2.16 -11.42
N GLU A 118 -3.63 -2.20 -12.74
CA GLU A 118 -2.61 -2.05 -13.76
C GLU A 118 -2.94 -0.85 -14.64
N CYS A 119 -1.91 -0.25 -15.22
CA CYS A 119 -2.02 0.82 -16.21
C CYS A 119 -1.28 0.43 -17.49
N GLU A 120 -1.72 1.00 -18.60
CA GLU A 120 -1.19 0.69 -19.93
C GLU A 120 -0.23 1.78 -20.42
N VAL A 121 0.94 1.36 -20.91
CA VAL A 121 1.95 2.24 -21.52
C VAL A 121 1.93 2.03 -23.03
N ARG A 122 1.64 3.09 -23.77
CA ARG A 122 1.53 3.07 -25.24
C ARG A 122 2.69 3.79 -25.90
N CYS A 123 2.91 3.54 -27.18
CA CYS A 123 3.73 4.43 -27.99
C CYS A 123 2.93 5.70 -28.32
N ARG A 124 3.57 6.87 -28.20
CA ARG A 124 3.01 8.13 -28.69
C ARG A 124 3.05 8.15 -30.21
N ALA A 125 2.01 8.68 -30.83
CA ALA A 125 2.07 9.00 -32.26
C ALA A 125 3.24 9.98 -32.52
N PRO A 126 4.00 9.81 -33.62
CA PRO A 126 3.79 8.86 -34.71
C PRO A 126 4.50 7.49 -34.51
N TYR A 127 5.11 7.24 -33.35
CA TYR A 127 5.70 5.93 -33.05
C TYR A 127 4.63 4.85 -32.95
N VAL A 128 5.01 3.64 -33.35
CA VAL A 128 4.14 2.45 -33.28
C VAL A 128 4.85 1.34 -32.51
N GLY A 129 4.06 0.49 -31.85
CA GLY A 129 4.53 -0.61 -31.03
C GLY A 129 3.36 -1.24 -30.26
N ALA A 130 3.54 -2.46 -29.78
CA ALA A 130 2.54 -3.09 -28.92
C ALA A 130 2.51 -2.38 -27.55
N PRO A 131 1.32 -2.12 -26.98
CA PRO A 131 1.23 -1.57 -25.64
C PRO A 131 1.73 -2.58 -24.60
N THR A 132 2.27 -2.08 -23.51
CA THR A 132 2.68 -2.85 -22.34
C THR A 132 2.05 -2.23 -21.10
N GLY A 133 2.52 -2.55 -19.89
CA GLY A 133 1.92 -1.99 -18.67
C GLY A 133 2.83 -1.94 -17.47
N ALA A 134 2.28 -1.34 -16.41
CA ALA A 134 2.85 -1.32 -15.08
C ALA A 134 1.75 -1.59 -14.05
N ALA A 135 2.12 -2.17 -12.90
CA ALA A 135 1.18 -2.64 -11.89
C ALA A 135 1.46 -2.01 -10.53
N CYS A 136 0.40 -1.76 -9.76
CA CYS A 136 0.50 -1.38 -8.35
C CYS A 136 0.27 -2.60 -7.45
N ALA A 137 0.99 -2.69 -6.34
CA ALA A 137 0.77 -3.76 -5.36
C ALA A 137 -0.68 -3.74 -4.83
N SER A 138 -1.28 -4.90 -4.56
CA SER A 138 -2.72 -5.07 -4.25
C SER A 138 -3.18 -4.59 -2.88
N LEU A 139 -2.26 -4.34 -1.95
CA LEU A 139 -2.54 -3.81 -0.61
C LEU A 139 -1.45 -2.80 -0.24
N ASN A 140 -1.19 -1.86 -1.15
CA ASN A 140 -0.21 -0.82 -0.93
C ASN A 140 -0.70 0.11 0.18
N VAL A 141 0.07 0.26 1.25
CA VAL A 141 -0.23 1.20 2.36
C VAL A 141 0.83 2.30 2.47
N ASP A 142 1.80 2.32 1.54
CA ASP A 142 2.90 3.28 1.50
C ASP A 142 2.71 4.23 0.31
N ALA A 143 2.59 5.53 0.61
CA ALA A 143 2.40 6.58 -0.38
C ALA A 143 3.62 6.79 -1.29
N SER A 144 4.78 6.23 -0.91
CA SER A 144 6.03 6.32 -1.68
C SER A 144 6.24 5.15 -2.64
N THR A 145 5.35 4.15 -2.63
CA THR A 145 5.46 2.99 -3.53
C THR A 145 5.31 3.41 -4.98
N SER A 146 6.31 3.09 -5.80
CA SER A 146 6.27 3.28 -7.26
C SER A 146 5.64 2.08 -7.96
N LEU A 147 5.12 2.31 -9.16
CA LEU A 147 4.62 1.24 -10.02
C LEU A 147 5.73 0.25 -10.41
N THR A 148 5.38 -1.04 -10.40
CA THR A 148 6.22 -2.09 -10.96
C THR A 148 6.03 -2.13 -12.48
N VAL A 149 7.07 -1.79 -13.24
CA VAL A 149 7.04 -1.88 -14.70
C VAL A 149 7.04 -3.35 -15.12
N LEU A 150 5.97 -3.81 -15.77
CA LEU A 150 5.88 -5.18 -16.28
C LEU A 150 6.73 -5.34 -17.54
N ALA A 151 6.61 -4.38 -18.46
CA ALA A 151 7.46 -4.22 -19.64
C ALA A 151 7.36 -2.79 -20.17
N MET A 152 8.42 -2.30 -20.82
CA MET A 152 8.34 -1.06 -21.63
C MET A 152 8.06 -1.40 -23.10
N PRO A 153 7.23 -0.61 -23.79
CA PRO A 153 6.89 -0.90 -25.17
C PRO A 153 8.09 -0.60 -26.08
N MET A 154 8.32 -1.47 -27.07
CA MET A 154 9.30 -1.21 -28.11
C MET A 154 8.70 -0.28 -29.17
N CYS A 155 8.89 1.02 -29.00
CA CYS A 155 8.40 2.04 -29.91
C CYS A 155 9.38 2.30 -31.05
N TYR A 156 8.93 2.15 -32.29
CA TYR A 156 9.71 2.42 -33.49
C TYR A 156 8.99 3.39 -34.43
N CYS A 157 9.79 4.04 -35.28
CA CYS A 157 9.28 4.98 -36.28
C CYS A 157 8.87 4.22 -37.54
N PRO A 158 7.58 4.17 -37.90
CA PRO A 158 7.12 3.43 -39.08
C PRO A 158 7.65 4.06 -40.37
N ASP A 159 7.64 3.30 -41.47
CA ASP A 159 7.89 3.89 -42.79
C ASP A 159 6.69 4.80 -43.18
N PRO A 160 6.93 5.91 -43.90
CA PRO A 160 5.84 6.77 -44.36
C PRO A 160 4.92 5.99 -45.30
N VAL A 161 3.60 6.19 -45.14
CA VAL A 161 2.57 5.52 -45.96
C VAL A 161 2.70 5.90 -47.44
N VAL A 162 3.08 7.16 -47.70
CA VAL A 162 3.36 7.67 -49.04
C VAL A 162 4.85 7.97 -49.14
N VAL A 163 5.48 7.47 -50.20
CA VAL A 163 6.89 7.79 -50.52
C VAL A 163 7.00 9.30 -50.76
N PRO A 164 7.77 10.04 -49.94
CA PRO A 164 7.93 11.47 -50.15
C PRO A 164 8.72 11.76 -51.44
N VAL A 165 8.43 12.91 -52.06
CA VAL A 165 9.16 13.37 -53.25
C VAL A 165 10.65 13.47 -52.92
N GLY A 166 11.50 12.98 -53.84
CA GLY A 166 12.95 12.98 -53.68
C GLY A 166 13.52 11.76 -52.98
N TYR A 167 12.68 10.81 -52.58
CA TYR A 167 13.08 9.54 -51.98
C TYR A 167 12.59 8.35 -52.80
N GLU A 168 13.34 7.25 -52.74
CA GLU A 168 12.90 5.96 -53.27
C GLU A 168 13.23 4.83 -52.28
N ARG A 169 12.33 3.84 -52.21
CA ARG A 169 12.48 2.66 -51.36
C ARG A 169 13.20 1.57 -52.13
N ILE A 170 14.27 1.03 -51.55
CA ILE A 170 15.08 -0.07 -52.07
C ILE A 170 15.06 -1.25 -51.10
N ALA A 171 15.57 -2.42 -51.51
CA ALA A 171 15.60 -3.62 -50.67
C ALA A 171 16.30 -3.42 -49.31
N GLY A 172 17.22 -2.47 -49.21
CA GLY A 172 17.96 -2.14 -47.99
C GLY A 172 17.48 -0.90 -47.23
N GLY A 173 16.34 -0.29 -47.60
CA GLY A 173 15.83 0.91 -46.93
C GLY A 173 15.51 2.04 -47.91
N TRP A 174 16.01 3.23 -47.63
CA TRP A 174 15.69 4.44 -48.37
C TRP A 174 16.96 5.08 -48.97
N ARG A 175 16.84 5.61 -50.19
CA ARG A 175 17.87 6.46 -50.80
C ARG A 175 17.25 7.69 -51.47
N CYS A 176 18.08 8.66 -51.84
CA CYS A 176 17.67 9.77 -52.68
C CYS A 176 17.23 9.26 -54.06
N ALA A 177 16.10 9.75 -54.56
CA ALA A 177 15.61 9.47 -55.90
C ALA A 177 16.55 10.08 -56.97
N PRO A 178 16.46 9.65 -58.25
CA PRO A 178 17.27 10.23 -59.33
C PRO A 178 17.15 11.76 -59.39
N GLY A 179 18.31 12.44 -59.44
CA GLY A 179 18.38 13.91 -59.43
C GLY A 179 18.43 14.56 -58.04
N TRP A 180 18.34 13.77 -56.97
CA TRP A 180 18.46 14.23 -55.58
C TRP A 180 19.77 13.75 -54.96
N ILE A 181 20.38 14.55 -54.09
CA ILE A 181 21.65 14.24 -53.41
C ILE A 181 21.49 14.35 -51.88
N GLY A 182 22.18 13.51 -51.12
CA GLY A 182 22.21 13.58 -49.65
C GLY A 182 22.21 12.22 -48.95
N ALA A 183 22.13 12.26 -47.62
CA ALA A 183 21.93 11.09 -46.77
C ALA A 183 20.48 11.02 -46.29
N VAL A 184 19.88 9.84 -46.33
CA VAL A 184 18.50 9.66 -45.85
C VAL A 184 18.50 9.52 -44.33
N VAL A 185 17.67 10.33 -43.67
CA VAL A 185 17.44 10.26 -42.23
C VAL A 185 15.93 10.11 -42.00
N LYS A 186 15.54 9.07 -41.24
CA LYS A 186 14.16 8.88 -40.81
C LYS A 186 14.00 9.41 -39.38
N ARG A 187 13.07 10.35 -39.18
CA ARG A 187 12.73 10.91 -37.87
C ARG A 187 11.22 10.82 -37.65
N CYS A 188 10.85 10.59 -36.41
CA CYS A 188 9.50 10.73 -35.90
C CYS A 188 9.57 11.89 -34.92
N GLU A 189 8.88 12.98 -35.24
CA GLU A 189 8.82 14.24 -34.49
C GLU A 189 7.35 14.59 -34.26
#